data_AF-A0A817XTD4-F1
#
_entry.id   AF-A0A817XTD4-F1
#
_cell.length_a   1.000
_cell.length_b   1.000
_cell.length_c   1.000
_cell.angle_alpha   90.00
_cell.angle_beta   90.00
_cell.angle_gamma   90.00
#
_symmetry.space_group_name_H-M   'P 1'
#
loop_
_entity.id
_entity.type
_entity.pdbx_description
1 polymer ?
#
loop_
_entity_poly.entity_id
_entity_poly.type
_entity_poly.pdbx_seq_one_letter_code
_entity_poly.pdbx_strand_id
1 'polypeptide(L)' 'DYFLTESKRLLDESPPNNPAAQHRLTWANELFQRYSKMEKVPMKAELDEINQLLEQVEEELRSSSDEDD' A
#
# COMPACT_ATOMS: atom_id res chain seq x y z
N ASP A 1 -11.82 7.52 3.39
CA ASP A 1 -11.10 7.72 2.11
C ASP A 1 -9.72 8.36 2.24
N TYR A 2 -9.38 9.08 3.32
CA TYR A 2 -8.08 9.77 3.46
C TYR A 2 -6.89 8.82 3.28
N PHE A 3 -6.89 7.67 3.94
CA PHE A 3 -5.76 6.73 3.92
C PHE A 3 -5.61 6.06 2.56
N LEU A 4 -6.71 5.66 1.93
CA LEU A 4 -6.71 5.15 0.56
C LEU A 4 -6.19 6.19 -0.44
N THR A 5 -6.60 7.45 -0.29
CA THR A 5 -6.13 8.55 -1.14
C THR A 5 -4.63 8.77 -0.96
N GLU A 6 -4.14 8.75 0.28
CA GLU A 6 -2.71 8.87 0.56
C GLU A 6 -1.92 7.69 -0.01
N SER A 7 -2.42 6.46 0.13
CA SER A 7 -1.81 5.26 -0.49
C SER A 7 -1.70 5.37 -2.01
N LYS A 8 -2.76 5.84 -2.69
CA LYS A 8 -2.72 6.07 -4.15
C LYS A 8 -1.72 7.15 -4.53
N ARG A 9 -1.67 8.26 -3.77
CA ARG A 9 -0.68 9.32 -3.97
C ARG A 9 0.76 8.83 -3.79
N LEU A 10 1.01 7.97 -2.81
CA LEU A 10 2.34 7.39 -2.59
C LEU A 10 2.80 6.55 -3.78
N LEU A 11 1.88 5.87 -4.46
CA LEU A 11 2.15 5.14 -5.71
C LEU A 11 2.39 6.06 -6.91
N ASP A 12 1.70 7.20 -6.99
CA ASP A 12 1.98 8.21 -8.01
C ASP A 12 3.40 8.80 -7.83
N GLU A 13 3.85 8.96 -6.59
CA GLU A 13 5.20 9.48 -6.26
C GLU A 13 6.30 8.40 -6.35
N SER A 14 5.95 7.12 -6.21
CA SER A 14 6.88 6.00 -6.23
C SER A 14 6.21 4.82 -6.95
N PRO A 15 6.62 4.52 -8.20
CA PRO A 15 5.95 3.51 -9.00
C PRO A 15 6.04 2.12 -8.35
N PRO A 16 5.10 1.22 -8.62
CA PRO A 16 4.98 -0.04 -7.87
C PRO A 16 6.19 -0.97 -8.08
N ASN A 17 6.91 -0.86 -9.20
CA ASN A 17 8.19 -1.55 -9.42
C ASN A 17 9.38 -1.02 -8.59
N ASN A 18 9.18 -0.02 -7.72
CA ASN A 18 10.21 0.49 -6.84
C ASN A 18 10.02 -0.07 -5.42
N PRO A 19 11.06 -0.70 -4.80
CA PRO A 19 10.96 -1.21 -3.42
C PRO A 19 10.52 -0.14 -2.40
N ALA A 20 10.82 1.13 -2.66
CA ALA A 20 10.37 2.24 -1.83
C ALA A 20 8.83 2.39 -1.81
N ALA A 21 8.13 2.03 -2.89
CA ALA A 21 6.68 2.03 -2.96
C ALA A 21 6.08 1.02 -1.96
N GLN A 22 6.63 -0.20 -1.92
CA GLN A 22 6.21 -1.25 -0.97
C GLN A 22 6.40 -0.82 0.47
N HIS A 23 7.56 -0.24 0.80
CA HIS A 23 7.84 0.24 2.15
C HIS A 23 6.89 1.36 2.58
N ARG A 24 6.64 2.34 1.70
CA ARG A 24 5.76 3.48 1.98
C ARG A 24 4.31 3.05 2.17
N LEU A 25 3.81 2.18 1.30
CA LEU A 25 2.45 1.65 1.40
C LEU A 25 2.26 0.78 2.64
N THR A 26 3.24 -0.07 2.96
CA THR A 26 3.19 -0.90 4.18
C THR A 26 3.11 -0.02 5.42
N TRP A 27 3.93 1.03 5.49
CA TRP A 27 3.90 1.97 6.61
C TRP A 27 2.57 2.71 6.72
N ALA A 28 2.00 3.17 5.60
CA ALA A 28 0.69 3.81 5.58
C ALA A 28 -0.43 2.87 6.05
N ASN A 29 -0.40 1.60 5.63
CA ASN A 29 -1.34 0.56 6.06
C ASN A 29 -1.25 0.28 7.57
N GLU A 30 -0.04 0.15 8.12
CA GLU A 30 0.15 -0.04 9.57
C GLU A 30 -0.38 1.13 10.39
N LEU A 31 -0.09 2.38 9.94
CA LEU A 31 -0.58 3.58 10.59
C LEU A 31 -2.11 3.62 10.60
N PHE A 32 -2.72 3.24 9.48
CA PHE A 32 -4.17 3.16 9.33
C PHE A 32 -4.80 2.14 10.28
N GLN A 33 -4.25 0.93 10.37
CA GLN A 33 -4.74 -0.09 11.28
C GLN A 33 -4.64 0.34 12.75
N ARG A 34 -3.55 1.03 13.12
CA ARG A 34 -3.39 1.59 14.47
C ARG A 34 -4.42 2.67 14.76
N TYR A 35 -4.63 3.61 13.84
CA TYR A 35 -5.64 4.67 13.96
C TYR A 35 -7.05 4.08 14.10
N SER A 36 -7.41 3.15 13.22
CA SER A 36 -8.71 2.44 13.23
C SER A 36 -8.96 1.76 14.57
N LYS A 37 -7.93 1.11 15.14
CA LYS A 37 -8.02 0.44 16.44
C LYS A 37 -8.19 1.42 17.60
N MET A 38 -7.53 2.58 17.55
CA MET A 38 -7.66 3.62 18.57
C MET A 38 -9.05 4.26 18.55
N GLU A 39 -9.54 4.60 17.36
CA GLU A 39 -10.82 5.31 17.16
C GLU A 39 -12.04 4.38 17.08
N LYS A 40 -11.83 3.04 17.11
CA LYS A 40 -12.88 2.01 16.96
C LYS A 40 -13.73 2.16 15.68
N VAL A 41 -13.12 2.66 14.61
CA VAL A 41 -13.82 2.89 13.34
C VAL A 41 -13.81 1.59 12.50
N PRO A 42 -14.97 1.12 12.01
CA PRO A 42 -15.03 -0.02 11.11
C PRO A 42 -14.52 0.40 9.73
N MET A 43 -13.37 -0.14 9.31
CA MET A 43 -12.65 0.32 8.11
C MET A 43 -12.35 -0.82 7.12
N LYS A 44 -13.32 -1.74 6.96
CA LYS A 44 -13.12 -2.94 6.14
C LYS A 44 -12.83 -2.62 4.66
N ALA A 45 -13.60 -1.71 4.05
CA ALA A 45 -13.47 -1.41 2.62
C ALA A 45 -12.14 -0.73 2.26
N GLU A 46 -11.74 0.33 2.99
CA GLU A 46 -10.47 1.04 2.74
C GLU A 46 -9.26 0.14 3.01
N LEU A 47 -9.34 -0.74 4.02
CA LEU A 47 -8.28 -1.69 4.31
C LEU A 47 -8.12 -2.73 3.20
N ASP A 48 -9.24 -3.27 2.69
CA ASP A 48 -9.23 -4.23 1.60
C ASP A 48 -8.61 -3.63 0.33
N GLU A 49 -8.92 -2.37 0.00
CA GLU A 49 -8.30 -1.67 -1.15
C GLU A 49 -6.80 -1.41 -0.96
N ILE A 50 -6.36 -0.98 0.24
CA ILE A 50 -4.93 -0.75 0.52
C ILE A 50 -4.15 -2.07 0.44
N ASN A 51 -4.73 -3.18 0.88
CA ASN A 51 -4.11 -4.50 0.75
C ASN A 51 -3.99 -4.93 -0.72
N GLN A 52 -4.97 -4.65 -1.56
CA GLN A 52 -4.87 -4.92 -3.01
C GLN A 52 -3.74 -4.12 -3.66
N LEU A 53 -3.54 -2.86 -3.27
CA LEU A 53 -2.42 -2.05 -3.76
C LEU A 53 -1.07 -2.62 -3.33
N LEU A 54 -0.97 -3.19 -2.12
CA LEU A 54 0.24 -3.86 -1.65
C LEU A 54 0.54 -5.12 -2.45
N GLU A 55 -0.46 -5.95 -2.73
CA GLU A 55 -0.30 -7.15 -3.55
C GLU A 55 0.18 -6.81 -4.97
N GLN A 56 -0.36 -5.75 -5.58
CA GLN A 56 0.08 -5.28 -6.91
C GLN A 56 1.55 -4.84 -6.93
N VAL A 57 1.98 -4.10 -5.91
CA VAL A 57 3.38 -3.67 -5.77
C VAL A 57 4.31 -4.87 -5.62
N GLU A 58 3.92 -5.86 -4.81
CA GLU A 58 4.69 -7.09 -4.63
C GLU A 58 4.82 -7.90 -5.93
N GLU A 59 3.76 -7.94 -6.72
CA GLU A 59 3.74 -8.61 -8.03
C GLU A 59 4.62 -7.88 -9.06
N GLU A 60 4.54 -6.55 -9.14
CA GLU A 60 5.38 -5.76 -10.03
C GLU A 60 6.86 -5.84 -9.66
N LEU A 61 7.19 -5.84 -8.37
CA LEU A 61 8.56 -6.02 -7.89
C LEU A 61 9.13 -7.39 -8.23
N ARG A 62 8.32 -8.44 -8.08
CA ARG A 62 8.71 -9.79 -8.45
C ARG A 62 8.95 -9.89 -9.96
N SER A 63 8.03 -9.36 -10.76
CA SER A 63 8.12 -9.39 -12.23
C SER A 63 9.31 -8.60 -12.75
N SER A 64 9.59 -7.42 -12.17
CA SER A 64 10.75 -6.60 -12.53
C SER A 64 12.08 -7.26 -12.17
N SER A 65 12.09 -8.15 -11.16
CA SER A 65 13.28 -8.88 -10.76
C SER A 65 13.55 -10.12 -11.62
N ASP A 66 12.52 -10.68 -12.27
CA ASP A 66 12.63 -11.86 -13.14
C ASP A 66 13.07 -11.49 -14.58
N GLU A 67 13.03 -10.21 -14.96
CA GLU A 67 13.47 -9.71 -16.28
C GLU A 67 14.97 -9.36 -16.37
N ASP A 68 15.70 -9.40 -15.24
CA ASP A 68 17.13 -9.03 -15.14
C ASP A 68 18.11 -10.24 -15.18
N ASP A 69 17.63 -11.47 -15.42
CA ASP A 69 18.42 -12.73 -15.57
C ASP A 69 18.54 -13.18 -17.04
#